data_AF-A0A1H7F6D5-F1
#
_entry.id   AF-A0A1H7F6D5-F1
#
_cell.length_a   1.000
_cell.length_b   1.000
_cell.length_c   1.000
_cell.angle_alpha   90.00
_cell.angle_beta   90.00
_cell.angle_gamma   90.00
#
_symmetry.space_group_name_H-M   'P 1'
#
loop_
_entity.id
_entity.type
_entity.pdbx_description
1 polymer ?
#
loop_
_entity_poly.entity_id
_entity_poly.type
_entity_poly.pdbx_seq_one_letter_code
_entity_poly.pdbx_strand_id
1 'polypeptide(L)'
;MKTKQITLNSGEADPENVIAIYYTLENGTDDDYGYGMDFDVYVDGSQADTYPNDNSMGSVSSGRSTDGVAHYAVNGETIEVEWEPLFSFSGEKGIWDVTP
;
A
#
# COMPACT_ATOMS: atom_id res chain seq x y z
N MET A 1 25.66 1.23 16.70
CA MET A 1 24.70 0.32 17.35
C MET A 1 23.30 0.79 16.97
N LYS A 2 22.48 -0.03 16.31
CA LYS A 2 21.06 0.29 16.08
C LYS A 2 20.26 -0.39 17.18
N THR A 3 19.75 0.40 18.12
CA THR A 3 18.88 -0.09 19.20
C THR A 3 17.47 -0.17 18.65
N LYS A 4 16.84 -1.37 18.65
CA LYS A 4 15.40 -1.50 18.39
C LYS A 4 14.67 -1.23 19.69
N GLN A 5 13.98 -0.11 19.79
CA GLN A 5 13.05 0.18 20.87
C GLN A 5 11.72 -0.53 20.53
N ILE A 6 11.26 -1.44 21.39
CA ILE A 6 9.98 -2.12 21.23
C ILE A 6 8.97 -1.39 22.09
N THR A 7 8.02 -0.71 21.47
CA THR A 7 6.87 -0.10 22.13
C THR A 7 5.68 -1.04 21.97
N LEU A 8 5.06 -1.46 23.07
CA LEU A 8 3.85 -2.29 23.06
C LEU A 8 2.65 -1.38 23.29
N ASN A 9 1.90 -1.07 22.23
CA ASN A 9 0.63 -0.36 22.34
C ASN A 9 -0.51 -1.39 22.44
N SER A 10 -1.30 -1.30 23.50
CA SER A 10 -2.49 -2.12 23.71
C SER A 10 -3.70 -1.49 23.02
N GLY A 11 -3.93 -1.84 21.75
CA GLY A 11 -5.26 -1.81 21.12
C GLY A 11 -5.71 -0.49 20.50
N GLU A 12 -6.09 -0.59 19.21
CA GLU A 12 -7.24 0.09 18.57
C GLU A 12 -7.49 1.55 18.95
N ALA A 13 -6.56 2.44 18.63
CA ALA A 13 -6.96 3.83 18.37
C ALA A 13 -7.45 3.90 16.92
N ASP A 14 -8.67 4.41 16.71
CA ASP A 14 -9.10 4.81 15.37
C ASP A 14 -8.06 5.80 14.81
N PRO A 15 -7.60 5.61 13.58
CA PRO A 15 -6.62 6.53 13.01
C PRO A 15 -7.24 7.91 12.83
N GLU A 16 -6.41 8.95 12.87
CA GLU A 16 -6.83 10.33 12.62
C GLU A 16 -7.49 10.46 11.25
N ASN A 17 -6.93 9.78 10.25
CA ASN A 17 -7.45 9.71 8.90
C ASN A 17 -7.28 8.29 8.31
N VAL A 18 -8.08 8.00 7.29
CA VAL A 18 -7.91 6.82 6.43
C VAL A 18 -7.79 7.31 5.00
N ILE A 19 -6.75 6.89 4.29
CA ILE A 19 -6.64 7.13 2.85
C ILE A 19 -7.11 5.90 2.09
N ALA A 20 -7.73 6.14 0.94
CA ALA A 20 -8.12 5.12 -0.02
C ALA A 20 -7.38 5.36 -1.34
N ILE A 21 -6.55 4.39 -1.74
CA ILE A 21 -5.81 4.41 -2.99
C ILE A 21 -6.64 3.65 -4.01
N TYR A 22 -7.33 4.36 -4.89
CA TYR A 22 -8.03 3.77 -6.03
C TYR A 22 -7.07 3.64 -7.21
N TYR A 23 -7.01 2.45 -7.82
CA TYR A 23 -6.08 2.17 -8.91
C TYR A 23 -6.74 1.28 -9.97
N THR A 24 -6.23 1.40 -11.21
CA THR A 24 -6.45 0.43 -12.28
C THR A 24 -5.14 -0.32 -12.48
N LEU A 25 -5.19 -1.64 -12.31
CA LEU A 25 -4.07 -2.53 -12.56
C LEU A 25 -4.22 -3.16 -13.94
N GLU A 26 -3.22 -3.00 -14.79
CA GLU A 26 -3.11 -3.70 -16.08
C GLU A 26 -1.98 -4.73 -16.00
N ASN A 27 -2.30 -6.00 -16.21
CA ASN A 27 -1.30 -7.05 -16.24
C ASN A 27 -0.73 -7.23 -17.65
N GLY A 28 0.39 -6.57 -17.92
CA GLY A 28 1.16 -6.69 -19.15
C GLY A 28 2.09 -7.91 -19.23
N THR A 29 2.08 -8.79 -18.23
CA THR A 29 2.94 -10.00 -18.21
C THR A 29 2.26 -11.20 -18.87
N ASP A 30 3.00 -12.29 -19.10
CA ASP A 30 2.47 -13.53 -19.69
C ASP A 30 1.76 -14.45 -18.67
N ASP A 31 1.93 -14.18 -17.38
CA ASP A 31 1.37 -14.97 -16.28
C ASP A 31 0.22 -14.24 -15.58
N ASP A 32 -0.55 -14.97 -14.76
CA ASP A 32 -1.52 -14.38 -13.83
C ASP A 32 -0.78 -13.58 -12.75
N TYR A 33 -1.26 -12.36 -12.47
CA TYR A 33 -0.66 -11.46 -11.47
C TYR A 33 -1.55 -11.35 -10.24
N GLY A 34 -1.00 -11.72 -9.08
CA GLY A 34 -1.66 -11.53 -7.78
C GLY A 34 -1.50 -10.10 -7.28
N TYR A 35 -2.60 -9.46 -6.92
CA TYR A 35 -2.63 -8.07 -6.44
C TYR A 35 -3.22 -7.97 -5.03
N GLY A 36 -3.00 -6.82 -4.39
CA GLY A 36 -3.53 -6.47 -3.07
C GLY A 36 -2.47 -6.24 -1.98
N MET A 37 -1.18 -6.38 -2.34
CA MET A 37 -0.05 -6.01 -1.47
C MET A 37 0.97 -5.15 -2.23
N ASP A 38 0.54 -4.49 -3.30
CA ASP A 38 1.39 -3.75 -4.24
C ASP A 38 1.76 -2.34 -3.75
N PHE A 39 1.11 -1.88 -2.68
CA PHE A 39 1.28 -0.55 -2.13
C PHE A 39 1.90 -0.62 -0.74
N ASP A 40 2.81 0.32 -0.49
CA ASP A 40 3.25 0.70 0.85
C ASP A 40 2.96 2.19 1.03
N VAL A 41 2.56 2.58 2.23
CA VAL A 41 2.31 3.98 2.58
C VAL A 41 3.24 4.36 3.71
N TYR A 42 3.89 5.51 3.61
CA TYR A 42 4.70 6.08 4.66
C TYR A 42 4.08 7.37 5.17
N VAL A 43 3.91 7.47 6.48
CA VAL A 43 3.40 8.66 7.17
C VAL A 43 4.51 9.19 8.06
N ASP A 44 4.90 10.45 7.83
CA ASP A 44 6.02 11.11 8.53
C ASP A 44 7.31 10.26 8.50
N GLY A 45 7.54 9.59 7.37
CA GLY A 45 8.70 8.72 7.12
C GLY A 45 8.64 7.34 7.77
N SER A 46 7.52 6.95 8.38
CA SER A 46 7.30 5.62 8.96
C SER A 46 6.23 4.85 8.20
N GLN A 47 6.43 3.55 7.96
CA GLN A 47 5.43 2.74 7.25
C GLN A 47 4.12 2.68 8.04
N ALA A 48 3.02 3.00 7.37
CA ALA A 48 1.68 2.98 7.90
C ALA A 48 1.10 1.55 7.92
N ASP A 49 0.19 1.32 8.85
CA ASP A 49 -0.58 0.08 8.91
C ASP A 49 -1.68 0.08 7.84
N THR A 50 -1.93 -1.08 7.23
CA THR A 50 -3.13 -1.29 6.42
C THR A 50 -4.38 -1.14 7.28
N TYR A 51 -5.43 -0.51 6.75
CA TYR A 51 -6.70 -0.35 7.45
C TYR A 51 -7.76 -1.32 6.91
N PRO A 52 -8.45 -2.10 7.77
CA PRO A 52 -9.45 -3.06 7.32
C PRO A 52 -10.71 -2.37 6.79
N ASN A 53 -10.93 -2.46 5.47
CA ASN A 53 -12.15 -1.99 4.79
C ASN A 53 -12.43 -2.87 3.55
N ASP A 54 -13.03 -2.34 2.48
CA ASP A 54 -13.28 -3.00 1.19
C ASP A 54 -12.03 -3.15 0.30
N ASN A 55 -10.88 -3.44 0.92
CA ASN A 55 -9.61 -3.65 0.23
C ASN A 55 -9.72 -4.74 -0.85
N SER A 56 -9.23 -4.43 -2.05
CA SER A 56 -9.23 -5.34 -3.18
C SER A 56 -7.99 -6.24 -3.14
N MET A 57 -8.22 -7.55 -3.29
CA MET A 57 -7.16 -8.56 -3.40
C MET A 57 -7.64 -9.65 -4.35
N GLY A 58 -6.74 -10.17 -5.18
CA GLY A 58 -7.11 -11.21 -6.14
C GLY A 58 -6.02 -11.51 -7.14
N SER A 59 -6.41 -12.03 -8.30
CA SER A 59 -5.55 -12.27 -9.45
C SER A 59 -6.15 -11.64 -10.71
N VAL A 60 -5.30 -11.09 -11.57
CA VAL A 60 -5.66 -10.60 -12.91
C VAL A 60 -4.86 -11.38 -13.95
N SER A 61 -5.56 -12.02 -14.90
CA SER A 61 -4.90 -12.78 -15.96
C SER A 61 -4.15 -11.89 -16.93
N SER A 62 -3.15 -12.49 -17.60
CA SER A 62 -2.35 -11.86 -18.65
C SER A 62 -3.21 -11.08 -19.67
N GLY A 63 -2.78 -9.85 -19.97
CA GLY A 63 -3.40 -8.96 -20.94
C GLY A 63 -4.75 -8.38 -20.51
N ARG A 64 -5.10 -8.45 -19.22
CA ARG A 64 -6.36 -7.91 -18.68
C ARG A 64 -6.09 -6.84 -17.62
N SER A 65 -7.16 -6.09 -17.32
CA SER A 65 -7.16 -5.08 -16.28
C SER A 65 -8.23 -5.34 -15.23
N THR A 66 -7.99 -4.83 -14.03
CA THR A 66 -8.96 -4.77 -12.93
C THR A 66 -8.81 -3.44 -12.21
N ASP A 67 -9.91 -2.94 -11.65
CA ASP A 67 -9.86 -1.83 -10.69
C ASP A 67 -9.71 -2.41 -9.28
N GLY A 68 -9.10 -1.62 -8.40
CA GLY A 68 -8.91 -1.99 -7.00
C GLY A 68 -8.83 -0.78 -6.07
N VAL A 69 -8.94 -1.06 -4.77
CA VAL A 69 -8.75 -0.09 -3.70
C VAL A 69 -7.91 -0.70 -2.58
N ALA A 70 -7.04 0.11 -1.98
CA ALA A 70 -6.29 -0.23 -0.77
C ALA A 70 -6.40 0.91 0.27
N HIS A 71 -6.53 0.55 1.54
CA HIS A 71 -6.73 1.49 2.64
C HIS A 71 -5.60 1.41 3.66
N TYR A 72 -5.17 2.58 4.13
CA TYR A 72 -4.11 2.72 5.13
C TYR A 72 -4.52 3.71 6.22
N ALA A 73 -4.13 3.40 7.44
CA ALA A 73 -4.28 4.26 8.59
C ALA A 73 -3.25 5.40 8.52
N VAL A 74 -3.70 6.64 8.62
CA VAL A 74 -2.84 7.83 8.55
C VAL A 74 -2.95 8.62 9.84
N ASN A 75 -1.83 8.68 10.57
CA ASN A 75 -1.64 9.47 11.78
C ASN A 75 -0.39 10.35 11.60
N GLY A 76 -0.56 11.54 11.03
CA GLY A 76 0.55 12.41 10.65
C GLY A 76 0.22 13.35 9.50
N GLU A 77 1.21 14.12 9.07
CA GLU A 77 1.01 15.23 8.12
C GLU A 77 1.55 14.93 6.72
N THR A 78 2.70 14.26 6.63
CA THR A 78 3.34 13.94 5.35
C THR A 78 3.04 12.51 4.96
N ILE A 79 2.51 12.31 3.75
CA ILE A 79 2.09 11.00 3.25
C ILE A 79 2.85 10.73 1.96
N GLU A 80 3.52 9.59 1.88
CA GLU A 80 4.16 9.08 0.68
C GLU A 80 3.52 7.74 0.33
N VAL A 81 3.10 7.58 -0.92
CA VAL A 81 2.61 6.31 -1.46
C VAL A 81 3.70 5.72 -2.34
N GLU A 82 4.11 4.51 -2.01
CA GLU A 82 4.99 3.68 -2.82
C GLU A 82 4.17 2.57 -3.48
N TRP A 83 4.34 2.40 -4.78
CA TRP A 83 3.83 1.25 -5.52
C TRP A 83 5.00 0.43 -6.06
N GLU A 84 4.98 -0.87 -5.79
CA GLU A 84 5.94 -1.85 -6.31
C GLU A 84 5.20 -3.14 -6.66
N PRO A 85 5.29 -3.62 -7.92
CA PRO A 85 4.64 -4.87 -8.27
C PRO A 85 5.23 -6.04 -7.48
N LEU A 86 4.35 -6.83 -6.86
CA LEU A 86 4.71 -8.06 -6.19
C LEU A 86 5.46 -8.97 -7.17
N PHE A 87 6.64 -9.42 -6.77
CA PHE A 87 7.52 -10.30 -7.55
C PHE A 87 8.14 -9.68 -8.81
N SER A 88 8.11 -8.35 -8.97
CA SER A 88 8.94 -7.70 -9.99
C SER A 88 10.42 -7.71 -9.61
N PHE A 89 11.28 -8.14 -10.53
CA PHE A 89 12.74 -8.01 -10.40
C PHE A 89 13.29 -6.75 -11.08
N SER A 90 12.43 -5.91 -11.68
CA SER A 90 12.88 -4.66 -12.31
C SER A 90 13.31 -3.62 -11.27
N GLY A 91 12.78 -3.69 -10.06
CA GLY A 91 12.96 -2.69 -9.01
C GLY A 91 12.32 -1.35 -9.34
N GLU A 92 11.42 -1.32 -10.34
CA GLU A 92 10.66 -0.13 -10.68
C GLU A 92 9.62 0.15 -9.61
N LYS A 93 9.64 1.38 -9.11
CA LYS A 93 8.74 1.87 -8.08
C LYS A 93 8.07 3.15 -8.58
N GLY A 94 6.79 3.27 -8.29
CA GLY A 94 6.09 4.55 -8.32
C GLY A 94 6.13 5.16 -6.93
N ILE A 95 6.52 6.43 -6.81
CA ILE A 95 6.56 7.14 -5.53
C ILE A 95 5.85 8.48 -5.72
N TRP A 96 4.90 8.77 -4.84
CA TRP A 96 4.12 10.00 -4.87
C TRP A 96 3.97 10.60 -3.47
N ASP A 97 4.34 11.86 -3.31
CA ASP A 97 3.95 12.68 -2.16
C ASP A 97 2.45 13.02 -2.27
N VAL A 98 1.68 12.68 -1.25
CA VAL A 98 0.26 12.97 -1.15
C VAL A 98 0.06 14.08 -0.13
N THR A 99 -0.54 15.18 -0.57
CA THR A 99 -1.05 16.21 0.33
C THR A 99 -2.54 15.89 0.61
N PRO A 100 -2.97 15.77 1.86
CA PRO A 100 -4.37 15.52 2.22
C PRO A 100 -5.31 16.64 1.76
#